data_AF-A0A5B7CEI3-F1
#
_entry.id   AF-A0A5B7CEI3-F1
#
_cell.length_a   1.000
_cell.length_b   1.000
_cell.length_c   1.000
_cell.angle_alpha   90.00
_cell.angle_beta   90.00
_cell.angle_gamma   90.00
#
_symmetry.space_group_name_H-M   'P 1'
#
loop_
_entity.id
_entity.type
_entity.pdbx_description
1 polymer ?
#
loop_
_entity_poly.entity_id
_entity_poly.type
_entity_poly.pdbx_seq_one_letter_code
_entity_poly.pdbx_strand_id
1 'polypeptide(L)'
;AFQLCYTNQPYFDMMVKDHHIDPTMEHYSCMVDLYSRAGMLEKAMDLINRMPFPAGATVWRTLLAACRVHLNLDLGKLAAEKLISLQPKDSAAYVLLSNIYATAGNWQERAKVRKLMDERKVKKEAGYSWIEVKNKTYSFMAGDLSHPLSDRIYLKLEELSTRLRDAGYRPDTNYVLHDIEDEHKEVILSQHSERLAIAFGLIATPSGTPLQIVKNLRVCGDCHTVIKLISKIEGREIIVRDSNRFHHFKGGLCSCGDYW
;
A
#
# COMPACT_ATOMS: atom_id res chain seq x y z
N ALA A 1 12.18 1.02 14.02
CA ALA A 1 11.22 0.03 14.59
C ALA A 1 11.82 -0.76 15.75
N PHE A 2 12.96 -1.45 15.57
CA PHE A 2 13.64 -2.18 16.64
C PHE A 2 13.93 -1.35 17.89
N GLN A 3 14.49 -0.16 17.76
CA GLN A 3 14.77 0.74 18.89
C GLN A 3 13.50 1.09 19.69
N LEU A 4 12.37 1.28 19.01
CA LEU A 4 11.08 1.59 19.66
C LEU A 4 10.54 0.37 20.43
N CYS A 5 10.78 -0.86 19.97
CA CYS A 5 10.38 -2.05 20.73
C CYS A 5 11.16 -2.16 22.04
N TYR A 6 12.49 -1.94 21.99
CA TYR A 6 13.35 -1.97 23.18
C TYR A 6 13.00 -0.89 24.19
N THR A 7 12.56 0.29 23.75
CA THR A 7 12.16 1.36 24.67
C THR A 7 10.76 1.18 25.23
N ASN A 8 9.81 0.66 24.45
CA ASN A 8 8.39 0.61 24.87
C ASN A 8 8.01 -0.65 25.66
N GLN A 9 8.66 -1.79 25.45
CA GLN A 9 8.40 -3.01 26.22
C GLN A 9 8.61 -2.82 27.74
N PRO A 10 9.70 -2.15 28.21
CA PRO A 10 9.87 -1.86 29.63
C PRO A 10 8.75 -1.00 30.22
N TYR A 11 8.24 0.00 29.47
CA TYR A 11 7.13 0.83 29.96
C TYR A 11 5.83 0.05 30.07
N PHE A 12 5.55 -0.85 29.11
CA PHE A 12 4.41 -1.75 29.21
C PHE A 12 4.54 -2.70 30.41
N ASP A 13 5.73 -3.26 30.62
CA ASP A 13 5.99 -4.13 31.78
C ASP A 13 5.87 -3.38 33.11
N MET A 14 6.39 -2.15 33.20
CA MET A 14 6.29 -1.28 34.39
C MET A 14 4.83 -0.91 34.68
N MET A 15 4.04 -0.58 33.65
CA MET A 15 2.60 -0.31 33.77
C MET A 15 1.87 -1.50 34.44
N VAL A 16 2.17 -2.72 34.01
CA VAL A 16 1.51 -3.93 34.51
C VAL A 16 2.05 -4.38 35.87
N LYS A 17 3.36 -4.43 36.02
CA LYS A 17 4.04 -5.05 37.18
C LYS A 17 4.19 -4.08 38.35
N ASP A 18 4.57 -2.84 38.07
CA ASP A 18 4.95 -1.87 39.10
C ASP A 18 3.79 -0.94 39.44
N HIS A 19 2.93 -0.63 38.46
CA HIS A 19 1.76 0.23 38.64
C HIS A 19 0.42 -0.51 38.70
N HIS A 20 0.41 -1.82 38.47
CA HIS A 20 -0.80 -2.66 38.51
C HIS A 20 -1.95 -2.14 37.64
N ILE A 21 -1.62 -1.53 36.50
CA ILE A 21 -2.61 -1.05 35.53
C ILE A 21 -2.94 -2.20 34.58
N ASP A 22 -4.21 -2.59 34.56
CA ASP A 22 -4.70 -3.63 33.65
C ASP A 22 -4.62 -3.17 32.18
N PRO A 23 -3.90 -3.89 31.30
CA PRO A 23 -3.80 -3.51 29.90
C PRO A 23 -5.15 -3.60 29.18
N THR A 24 -5.49 -2.54 28.45
CA THR A 24 -6.65 -2.52 27.55
C THR A 24 -6.32 -3.07 26.17
N MET A 25 -7.34 -3.25 25.32
CA MET A 25 -7.18 -3.64 23.91
C MET A 25 -6.22 -2.71 23.15
N GLU A 26 -6.26 -1.41 23.45
CA GLU A 26 -5.42 -0.39 22.83
C GLU A 26 -3.96 -0.59 23.21
N HIS A 27 -3.67 -0.87 24.48
CA HIS A 27 -2.30 -1.15 24.94
C HIS A 27 -1.72 -2.38 24.23
N TYR A 28 -2.49 -3.48 24.14
CA TYR A 28 -2.09 -4.66 23.38
C TYR A 28 -1.94 -4.36 21.88
N SER A 29 -2.84 -3.59 21.29
CA SER A 29 -2.77 -3.21 19.87
C SER A 29 -1.50 -2.42 19.56
N CYS A 30 -1.10 -1.50 20.44
CA CYS A 30 0.16 -0.76 20.32
C CYS A 30 1.37 -1.70 20.39
N MET A 31 1.40 -2.64 21.34
CA MET A 31 2.51 -3.59 21.49
C MET A 31 2.59 -4.57 20.30
N VAL A 32 1.45 -5.06 19.81
CA VAL A 32 1.38 -5.88 18.59
C VAL A 32 1.89 -5.10 17.38
N ASP A 33 1.47 -3.84 17.19
CA ASP A 33 1.96 -2.98 16.10
C ASP A 33 3.48 -2.76 16.18
N LEU A 34 4.01 -2.50 17.37
CA LEU A 34 5.45 -2.36 17.61
C LEU A 34 6.21 -3.63 17.19
N TYR A 35 5.83 -4.79 17.72
CA TYR A 35 6.46 -6.07 17.38
C TYR A 35 6.35 -6.40 15.90
N SER A 36 5.17 -6.18 15.32
CA SER A 36 4.86 -6.40 13.91
C SER A 36 5.77 -5.56 12.99
N ARG A 37 5.95 -4.28 13.29
CA ARG A 37 6.85 -3.39 12.54
C ARG A 37 8.32 -3.76 12.69
N ALA A 38 8.71 -4.35 13.82
CA ALA A 38 10.06 -4.86 14.04
C ALA A 38 10.28 -6.26 13.43
N GLY A 39 9.27 -6.88 12.79
CA GLY A 39 9.38 -8.23 12.26
C GLY A 39 9.42 -9.32 13.33
N MET A 40 9.15 -8.98 14.59
CA MET A 40 9.05 -9.93 15.71
C MET A 40 7.64 -10.57 15.73
N LEU A 41 7.27 -11.20 14.63
CA LEU A 41 5.91 -11.73 14.43
C LEU A 41 5.52 -12.80 15.46
N GLU A 42 6.45 -13.66 15.86
CA GLU A 42 6.23 -14.65 16.93
C GLU A 42 5.89 -13.97 18.27
N LYS A 43 6.62 -12.91 18.65
CA LYS A 43 6.32 -12.15 19.87
C LYS A 43 4.96 -11.45 19.79
N ALA A 44 4.61 -10.94 18.61
CA ALA A 44 3.30 -10.34 18.40
C ALA A 44 2.19 -11.39 18.60
N MET A 45 2.36 -12.60 18.07
CA MET A 45 1.40 -13.69 18.21
C MET A 45 1.33 -14.23 19.65
N ASP A 46 2.47 -14.39 20.32
CA ASP A 46 2.53 -14.78 21.73
C ASP A 46 1.78 -13.78 22.62
N LEU A 47 1.95 -12.49 22.35
CA LEU A 47 1.23 -11.44 23.07
C LEU A 47 -0.28 -11.55 22.84
N ILE A 48 -0.71 -11.78 21.61
CA ILE A 48 -2.13 -11.99 21.26
C ILE A 48 -2.71 -13.18 22.02
N ASN A 49 -1.98 -14.30 22.07
CA ASN A 49 -2.41 -15.50 22.77
C ASN A 49 -2.49 -15.33 24.30
N ARG A 50 -1.74 -14.38 24.86
CA ARG A 50 -1.73 -14.05 26.30
C ARG A 50 -2.73 -12.98 26.70
N MET A 51 -3.48 -12.41 25.75
CA MET A 51 -4.50 -11.41 26.06
C MET A 51 -5.58 -12.03 26.97
N PRO A 52 -6.05 -11.34 28.00
CA PRO A 52 -7.09 -11.85 28.90
C PRO A 52 -8.48 -11.84 28.24
N PHE A 53 -8.59 -11.38 27.00
CA PHE A 53 -9.81 -11.31 26.19
C PHE A 53 -9.49 -11.59 24.71
N PRO A 54 -10.48 -11.99 23.90
CA PRO A 54 -10.28 -12.21 22.47
C PRO A 54 -9.77 -10.97 21.74
N ALA A 55 -8.72 -11.12 20.93
CA ALA A 55 -8.17 -10.03 20.14
C ALA A 55 -9.18 -9.47 19.12
N GLY A 56 -9.27 -8.14 19.07
CA GLY A 56 -10.16 -7.42 18.16
C GLY A 56 -9.66 -7.37 16.71
N ALA A 57 -10.51 -6.88 15.81
CA ALA A 57 -10.22 -6.80 14.38
C ALA A 57 -8.97 -5.96 14.07
N THR A 58 -8.72 -4.88 14.80
CA THR A 58 -7.55 -4.01 14.60
C THR A 58 -6.24 -4.78 14.84
N VAL A 59 -6.17 -5.60 15.89
CA VAL A 59 -5.00 -6.42 16.23
C VAL A 59 -4.70 -7.42 15.11
N TRP A 60 -5.71 -8.16 14.65
CA TRP A 60 -5.54 -9.11 13.54
C TRP A 60 -5.18 -8.43 12.23
N ARG A 61 -5.74 -7.25 11.95
CA ARG A 61 -5.39 -6.45 10.76
C ARG A 61 -3.93 -6.01 10.78
N THR A 62 -3.45 -5.55 11.93
CA THR A 62 -2.05 -5.16 12.12
C THR A 62 -1.11 -6.34 11.87
N LEU A 63 -1.40 -7.50 12.47
CA LEU A 63 -0.59 -8.71 12.28
C LEU A 63 -0.61 -9.17 10.82
N LEU A 64 -1.78 -9.21 10.18
CA LEU A 64 -1.95 -9.59 8.78
C LEU A 64 -1.13 -8.69 7.85
N ALA A 65 -1.19 -7.37 8.05
CA ALA A 65 -0.44 -6.41 7.26
C ALA A 65 1.08 -6.63 7.39
N ALA A 66 1.56 -6.98 8.58
CA ALA A 66 2.96 -7.26 8.84
C ALA A 66 3.40 -8.61 8.26
N CYS A 67 2.56 -9.65 8.33
CA CYS A 67 2.83 -10.94 7.69
C CYS A 67 3.07 -10.79 6.18
N ARG A 68 2.32 -9.91 5.51
CA ARG A 68 2.57 -9.57 4.10
C ARG A 68 3.94 -8.93 3.89
N VAL A 69 4.37 -8.03 4.78
CA VAL A 69 5.65 -7.31 4.66
C VAL A 69 6.83 -8.25 4.91
N HIS A 70 6.72 -9.12 5.92
CA HIS A 70 7.78 -10.05 6.32
C HIS A 70 7.64 -11.44 5.69
N LEU A 71 6.77 -11.58 4.68
CA LEU A 71 6.57 -12.81 3.90
C LEU A 71 6.23 -14.06 4.75
N ASN A 72 5.55 -13.88 5.88
CA ASN A 72 5.13 -15.00 6.74
C ASN A 72 3.73 -15.49 6.32
N LEU A 73 3.70 -16.54 5.49
CA LEU A 73 2.49 -17.12 4.90
C LEU A 73 1.54 -17.67 5.98
N ASP A 74 2.06 -18.49 6.89
CA ASP A 74 1.24 -19.26 7.84
C ASP A 74 0.53 -18.35 8.83
N LEU A 75 1.28 -17.41 9.42
CA LEU A 75 0.70 -16.44 10.35
C LEU A 75 -0.23 -15.45 9.63
N GLY A 76 0.09 -15.11 8.39
CA GLY A 76 -0.76 -14.28 7.53
C GLY A 76 -2.11 -14.93 7.26
N LYS A 77 -2.12 -16.24 6.94
CA LYS A 77 -3.35 -17.00 6.75
C LYS A 77 -4.21 -16.99 8.03
N LEU A 78 -3.61 -17.31 9.17
CA LEU A 78 -4.31 -17.32 10.46
C LEU A 78 -4.93 -15.95 10.78
N ALA A 79 -4.13 -14.88 10.65
CA ALA A 79 -4.58 -13.52 10.94
C ALA A 79 -5.73 -13.09 10.01
N ALA A 80 -5.67 -13.45 8.74
CA ALA A 80 -6.75 -13.18 7.79
C ALA A 80 -8.03 -13.96 8.12
N GLU A 81 -7.95 -15.25 8.44
CA GLU A 81 -9.11 -16.06 8.81
C GLU A 81 -9.80 -15.48 10.06
N LYS A 82 -9.01 -15.12 11.08
CA LYS A 82 -9.53 -14.44 12.28
C LYS A 82 -10.19 -13.12 11.94
N LEU A 83 -9.54 -12.26 11.16
CA LEU A 83 -10.10 -10.97 10.77
C LEU A 83 -11.38 -11.09 9.93
N ILE A 84 -11.41 -12.00 8.95
CA ILE A 84 -12.58 -12.27 8.10
C ILE A 84 -13.73 -12.83 8.94
N SER A 85 -13.45 -13.62 9.97
CA SER A 85 -14.49 -14.11 10.89
C SER A 85 -15.12 -12.97 11.70
N LEU A 86 -14.31 -12.01 12.16
CA LEU A 86 -14.75 -10.85 12.94
C LEU A 86 -15.43 -9.79 12.09
N GLN A 87 -14.94 -9.57 10.86
CA GLN A 87 -15.42 -8.55 9.94
C GLN A 87 -15.60 -9.13 8.53
N PRO A 88 -16.68 -9.92 8.29
CA PRO A 88 -16.89 -10.61 7.02
C PRO A 88 -17.04 -9.70 5.80
N LYS A 89 -17.28 -8.41 6.01
CA LYS A 89 -17.44 -7.39 4.95
C LYS A 89 -16.19 -6.55 4.72
N ASP A 90 -15.12 -6.76 5.48
CA ASP A 90 -13.87 -6.04 5.28
C ASP A 90 -13.13 -6.55 4.04
N SER A 91 -13.30 -5.86 2.91
CA SER A 91 -12.63 -6.20 1.65
C SER A 91 -11.09 -6.22 1.76
N ALA A 92 -10.48 -5.42 2.63
CA ALA A 92 -9.03 -5.34 2.77
C ALA A 92 -8.45 -6.65 3.32
N ALA A 93 -9.16 -7.32 4.23
CA ALA A 93 -8.74 -8.61 4.78
C ALA A 93 -8.64 -9.69 3.69
N TYR A 94 -9.65 -9.81 2.83
CA TYR A 94 -9.64 -10.74 1.70
C TYR A 94 -8.55 -10.41 0.70
N VAL A 95 -8.38 -9.12 0.38
CA VAL A 95 -7.34 -8.68 -0.56
C VAL A 95 -5.95 -9.01 -0.01
N LEU A 96 -5.67 -8.76 1.27
CA LEU A 96 -4.40 -9.11 1.90
C LEU A 96 -4.15 -10.62 1.87
N LEU A 97 -5.14 -11.44 2.18
CA LEU A 97 -5.02 -12.91 2.09
C LEU A 97 -4.78 -13.39 0.65
N SER A 98 -5.55 -12.85 -0.29
CA SER A 98 -5.40 -13.12 -1.73
C SER A 98 -3.99 -12.78 -2.22
N ASN A 99 -3.45 -11.65 -1.75
CA ASN A 99 -2.10 -11.19 -2.06
C ASN A 99 -1.02 -12.12 -1.46
N ILE A 100 -1.19 -12.55 -0.21
CA ILE A 100 -0.28 -13.48 0.45
C ILE A 100 -0.20 -14.80 -0.34
N TYR A 101 -1.35 -15.33 -0.79
CA TYR A 101 -1.36 -16.51 -1.66
C TYR A 101 -0.71 -16.27 -3.02
N ALA A 102 -0.94 -15.10 -3.63
CA ALA A 102 -0.31 -14.74 -4.91
C ALA A 102 1.21 -14.69 -4.79
N THR A 103 1.75 -14.07 -3.74
CA THR A 103 3.20 -13.99 -3.50
C THR A 103 3.83 -15.37 -3.26
N ALA A 104 3.09 -16.31 -2.69
CA ALA A 104 3.54 -17.69 -2.51
C ALA A 104 3.30 -18.59 -3.74
N GLY A 105 2.80 -18.05 -4.87
CA GLY A 105 2.45 -18.82 -6.06
C GLY A 105 1.24 -19.76 -5.89
N ASN A 106 0.46 -19.59 -4.82
CA ASN A 106 -0.68 -20.45 -4.52
C ASN A 106 -1.97 -19.92 -5.17
N TRP A 107 -2.07 -20.05 -6.48
CA TRP A 107 -3.17 -19.54 -7.29
C TRP A 107 -4.53 -20.18 -6.97
N GLN A 108 -4.53 -21.44 -6.56
CA GLN A 108 -5.75 -22.16 -6.18
C GLN A 108 -6.39 -21.55 -4.93
N GLU A 109 -5.61 -21.29 -3.88
CA GLU A 109 -6.12 -20.65 -2.68
C GLU A 109 -6.55 -19.19 -2.94
N ARG A 110 -5.81 -18.47 -3.78
CA ARG A 110 -6.22 -17.14 -4.25
C ARG A 110 -7.60 -17.16 -4.92
N ALA A 111 -7.86 -18.14 -5.78
CA ALA A 111 -9.15 -18.30 -6.44
C ALA A 111 -10.29 -18.61 -5.44
N LYS A 112 -10.01 -19.42 -4.40
CA LYS A 112 -10.98 -19.67 -3.31
C LYS A 112 -11.33 -18.39 -2.55
N VAL A 113 -10.35 -17.55 -2.23
CA VAL A 113 -10.60 -16.25 -1.58
C VAL A 113 -11.47 -15.36 -2.47
N ARG A 114 -11.21 -15.33 -3.79
CA ARG A 114 -12.02 -14.55 -4.73
C ARG A 114 -13.47 -15.05 -4.78
N LYS A 115 -13.67 -16.36 -4.88
CA LYS A 115 -15.01 -16.97 -4.83
C LYS A 115 -15.75 -16.61 -3.53
N LEU A 116 -15.05 -16.64 -2.40
CA LEU A 116 -15.62 -16.28 -1.11
C LEU A 116 -16.04 -14.80 -1.04
N MET A 117 -15.26 -13.90 -1.64
CA MET A 117 -15.64 -12.49 -1.78
C MET A 117 -16.93 -12.33 -2.61
N ASP A 118 -17.02 -13.04 -3.73
CA ASP A 118 -18.20 -12.99 -4.61
C ASP A 118 -19.45 -13.53 -3.91
N GLU A 119 -19.36 -14.70 -3.26
CA GLU A 119 -20.44 -15.30 -2.46
C GLU A 119 -20.93 -14.35 -1.35
N ARG A 120 -20.00 -13.65 -0.69
CA ARG A 120 -20.30 -12.70 0.38
C ARG A 120 -20.62 -11.29 -0.12
N LYS A 121 -20.65 -11.07 -1.45
CA LYS A 121 -20.87 -9.76 -2.08
C LYS A 121 -19.90 -8.69 -1.57
N VAL A 122 -18.66 -9.07 -1.29
CA VAL A 122 -17.58 -8.16 -0.87
C VAL A 122 -16.84 -7.70 -2.11
N LYS A 123 -16.83 -6.39 -2.35
CA LYS A 123 -16.09 -5.79 -3.47
C LYS A 123 -14.91 -5.00 -2.93
N LYS A 124 -13.75 -5.17 -3.57
CA LYS A 124 -12.61 -4.27 -3.36
C LYS A 124 -12.91 -2.93 -4.02
N GLU A 125 -12.57 -1.84 -3.34
CA GLU A 125 -12.60 -0.51 -3.93
C GLU A 125 -11.57 -0.40 -5.07
N ALA A 126 -11.98 0.12 -6.23
CA ALA A 126 -11.07 0.38 -7.33
C ALA A 126 -10.12 1.53 -6.97
N GLY A 127 -8.85 1.41 -7.34
CA GLY A 127 -7.89 2.49 -7.17
C GLY A 127 -8.07 3.53 -8.27
N TYR A 128 -8.16 4.80 -7.89
CA TYR A 128 -8.19 5.93 -8.81
C TYR A 128 -7.39 7.10 -8.23
N SER A 129 -6.85 7.93 -9.12
CA SER A 129 -6.15 9.15 -8.76
C SER A 129 -6.81 10.33 -9.41
N TRP A 130 -6.74 11.50 -8.79
CA TRP A 130 -7.20 12.73 -9.40
C TRP A 130 -6.24 13.88 -9.18
N ILE A 131 -6.33 14.86 -10.05
CA ILE A 131 -5.51 16.07 -10.08
C ILE A 131 -6.41 17.27 -10.35
N GLU A 132 -6.10 18.39 -9.70
CA GLU A 132 -6.76 19.66 -9.96
C GLU A 132 -5.91 20.53 -10.88
N VAL A 133 -6.49 20.96 -12.01
CA VAL A 133 -5.85 21.88 -12.96
C VAL A 133 -6.85 22.96 -13.35
N LYS A 134 -6.47 24.23 -13.16
CA LYS A 134 -7.32 25.40 -13.48
C LYS A 134 -8.74 25.29 -12.88
N ASN A 135 -8.80 24.94 -11.59
CA ASN A 135 -10.04 24.74 -10.81
C ASN A 135 -10.98 23.66 -11.37
N LYS A 136 -10.43 22.68 -12.09
CA LYS A 136 -11.16 21.49 -12.57
C LYS A 136 -10.46 20.24 -12.08
N THR A 137 -11.26 19.29 -11.61
CA THR A 137 -10.79 17.98 -11.17
C THR A 137 -10.83 17.00 -12.33
N TYR A 138 -9.73 16.29 -12.53
CA TYR A 138 -9.59 15.24 -13.52
C TYR A 138 -9.23 13.94 -12.80
N SER A 139 -10.05 12.90 -12.99
CA SER A 139 -9.89 11.61 -12.33
C SER A 139 -9.51 10.54 -13.34
N PHE A 140 -8.68 9.60 -12.91
CA PHE A 140 -8.15 8.52 -13.73
C PHE A 140 -8.22 7.19 -12.96
N MET A 141 -8.70 6.16 -13.63
CA MET A 141 -8.52 4.77 -13.20
C MET A 141 -7.27 4.17 -13.86
N ALA A 142 -6.81 3.01 -13.39
CA ALA A 142 -5.74 2.30 -14.08
C ALA A 142 -6.20 1.87 -15.48
N GLY A 143 -5.39 2.15 -16.51
CA GLY A 143 -5.72 1.87 -17.90
C GLY A 143 -6.86 2.70 -18.47
N ASP A 144 -7.17 3.86 -17.87
CA ASP A 144 -8.30 4.70 -18.29
C ASP A 144 -8.06 5.40 -19.64
N LEU A 145 -8.99 5.17 -20.56
CA LEU A 145 -9.01 5.75 -21.91
C LEU A 145 -10.16 6.74 -22.12
N SER A 146 -10.98 7.00 -21.09
CA SER A 146 -12.20 7.83 -21.22
C SER A 146 -11.93 9.33 -21.39
N HIS A 147 -10.70 9.79 -21.10
CA HIS A 147 -10.34 11.19 -21.16
C HIS A 147 -10.21 11.68 -22.63
N PRO A 148 -10.70 12.88 -23.00
CA PRO A 148 -10.57 13.39 -24.38
C PRO A 148 -9.13 13.56 -24.89
N LEU A 149 -8.15 13.58 -23.98
CA LEU A 149 -6.72 13.67 -24.29
C LEU A 149 -5.97 12.34 -24.09
N SER A 150 -6.66 11.19 -24.01
CA SER A 150 -6.05 9.89 -23.74
C SER A 150 -4.83 9.61 -24.61
N ASP A 151 -4.92 9.80 -25.93
CA ASP A 151 -3.77 9.57 -26.84
C ASP A 151 -2.53 10.38 -26.43
N ARG A 152 -2.72 11.65 -26.06
CA ARG A 152 -1.61 12.52 -25.61
C ARG A 152 -1.06 12.10 -24.25
N ILE A 153 -1.92 11.65 -23.35
CA ILE A 153 -1.53 11.16 -22.02
C ILE A 153 -0.66 9.90 -22.18
N TYR A 154 -1.07 8.97 -23.03
CA TYR A 154 -0.33 7.73 -23.26
C TYR A 154 0.99 7.97 -24.00
N LEU A 155 1.03 8.87 -24.99
CA LEU A 155 2.29 9.32 -25.59
C LEU A 155 3.25 9.92 -24.55
N LYS A 156 2.73 10.71 -23.61
CA LYS A 156 3.56 11.26 -22.52
C LYS A 156 4.03 10.16 -21.55
N LEU A 157 3.22 9.14 -21.29
CA LEU A 157 3.65 7.97 -20.51
C LEU A 157 4.77 7.17 -21.19
N GLU A 158 4.71 7.00 -22.52
CA GLU A 158 5.77 6.33 -23.29
C GLU A 158 7.08 7.14 -23.26
N GLU A 159 6.99 8.47 -23.43
CA GLU A 159 8.13 9.38 -23.30
C GLU A 159 8.77 9.26 -21.90
N LEU A 160 7.95 9.36 -20.84
CA LEU A 160 8.42 9.20 -19.47
C LEU A 160 9.02 7.82 -19.22
N SER A 161 8.41 6.76 -19.74
CA SER A 161 8.91 5.38 -19.58
C SER A 161 10.30 5.20 -20.18
N THR A 162 10.55 5.81 -21.34
CA THR A 162 11.89 5.82 -21.96
C THR A 162 12.89 6.57 -21.09
N ARG A 163 12.56 7.79 -20.66
CA ARG A 163 13.45 8.61 -19.81
C ARG A 163 13.71 7.97 -18.44
N LEU A 164 12.73 7.25 -17.89
CA LEU A 164 12.88 6.50 -16.65
C LEU A 164 13.88 5.35 -16.83
N ARG A 165 13.78 4.57 -17.92
CA ARG A 165 14.75 3.50 -18.23
C ARG A 165 16.16 4.05 -18.38
N ASP A 166 16.33 5.17 -19.07
CA ASP A 166 17.63 5.84 -19.23
C ASP A 166 18.20 6.31 -17.88
N ALA A 167 17.32 6.66 -16.94
CA ALA A 167 17.69 7.00 -15.55
C ALA A 167 17.91 5.76 -14.65
N GLY A 168 17.87 4.54 -15.21
CA GLY A 168 18.13 3.29 -14.49
C GLY A 168 16.92 2.68 -13.78
N TYR A 169 15.70 3.17 -14.03
CA TYR A 169 14.48 2.57 -13.50
C TYR A 169 14.28 1.16 -14.05
N ARG A 170 13.99 0.22 -13.14
CA ARG A 170 13.54 -1.14 -13.46
C ARG A 170 12.18 -1.35 -12.81
N PRO A 171 11.13 -1.73 -13.56
CA PRO A 171 9.83 -2.02 -12.98
C PRO A 171 9.91 -3.12 -11.92
N ASP A 172 9.25 -2.91 -10.79
CA ASP A 172 9.12 -3.95 -9.77
C ASP A 172 7.78 -4.69 -9.95
N THR A 173 7.83 -5.76 -10.74
CA THR A 173 6.65 -6.57 -11.10
C THR A 173 6.02 -7.28 -9.92
N ASN A 174 6.69 -7.35 -8.75
CA ASN A 174 6.12 -7.90 -7.53
C ASN A 174 4.91 -7.10 -7.01
N TYR A 175 4.74 -5.85 -7.45
CA TYR A 175 3.55 -5.04 -7.14
C TYR A 175 2.33 -5.39 -7.98
N VAL A 176 2.47 -6.23 -9.01
CA VAL A 176 1.36 -6.74 -9.82
C VAL A 176 1.08 -8.19 -9.42
N LEU A 177 0.10 -8.35 -8.55
CA LEU A 177 -0.28 -9.65 -7.98
C LEU A 177 -1.29 -10.39 -8.88
N HIS A 178 -0.98 -10.45 -10.17
CA HIS A 178 -1.71 -11.19 -11.19
C HIS A 178 -0.79 -12.26 -11.79
N ASP A 179 -1.37 -13.44 -12.04
CA ASP A 179 -0.68 -14.55 -12.70
C ASP A 179 -0.66 -14.31 -14.22
N ILE A 180 0.24 -13.44 -14.65
CA ILE A 180 0.47 -13.09 -16.04
C ILE A 180 1.98 -12.94 -16.26
N GLU A 181 2.40 -12.95 -17.52
CA GLU A 181 3.80 -12.73 -17.89
C GLU A 181 4.30 -11.36 -17.42
N ASP A 182 5.59 -11.26 -17.11
CA ASP A 182 6.16 -10.06 -16.50
C ASP A 182 6.07 -8.83 -17.42
N GLU A 183 6.15 -9.02 -18.75
CA GLU A 183 5.93 -7.97 -19.73
C GLU A 183 4.53 -7.34 -19.59
N HIS A 184 3.51 -8.16 -19.35
CA HIS A 184 2.15 -7.68 -19.11
C HIS A 184 2.03 -6.97 -17.76
N LYS A 185 2.78 -7.41 -16.73
CA LYS A 185 2.83 -6.71 -15.44
C LYS A 185 3.46 -5.32 -15.57
N GLU A 186 4.52 -5.18 -16.36
CA GLU A 186 5.15 -3.88 -16.63
C GLU A 186 4.17 -2.90 -17.29
N VAL A 187 3.39 -3.39 -18.26
CA VAL A 187 2.33 -2.58 -18.89
C VAL A 187 1.31 -2.12 -17.85
N ILE A 188 0.84 -3.01 -16.97
CA ILE A 188 -0.09 -2.64 -15.90
C ILE A 188 0.50 -1.55 -14.99
N LEU A 189 1.76 -1.70 -14.56
CA LEU A 189 2.43 -0.69 -13.72
C LEU A 189 2.51 0.67 -14.41
N SER A 190 2.84 0.67 -15.70
CA SER A 190 2.94 1.90 -16.50
C SER A 190 1.62 2.66 -16.61
N GLN A 191 0.49 1.95 -16.48
CA GLN A 191 -0.86 2.46 -16.63
C GLN A 191 -1.58 2.70 -15.29
N HIS A 192 -0.86 2.69 -14.17
CA HIS A 192 -1.43 3.06 -12.88
C HIS A 192 -1.99 4.50 -12.91
N SER A 193 -3.11 4.71 -12.21
CA SER A 193 -3.84 5.98 -12.20
C SER A 193 -2.99 7.18 -11.80
N GLU A 194 -2.01 6.99 -10.90
CA GLU A 194 -1.08 8.01 -10.43
C GLU A 194 -0.24 8.53 -11.60
N ARG A 195 0.23 7.62 -12.45
CA ARG A 195 1.06 7.96 -13.62
C ARG A 195 0.23 8.67 -14.68
N LEU A 196 -1.01 8.23 -14.92
CA LEU A 196 -1.95 8.91 -15.81
C LEU A 196 -2.22 10.35 -15.35
N ALA A 197 -2.49 10.54 -14.06
CA ALA A 197 -2.71 11.86 -13.47
C ALA A 197 -1.46 12.76 -13.59
N ILE A 198 -0.25 12.21 -13.38
CA ILE A 198 1.01 12.95 -13.58
C ILE A 198 1.20 13.33 -15.05
N ALA A 199 1.05 12.38 -15.97
CA ALA A 199 1.21 12.61 -17.40
C ALA A 199 0.25 13.71 -17.89
N PHE A 200 -1.03 13.62 -17.50
CA PHE A 200 -1.99 14.70 -17.75
C PHE A 200 -1.55 16.03 -17.13
N GLY A 201 -1.11 16.02 -15.87
CA GLY A 201 -0.61 17.21 -15.17
C GLY A 201 0.54 17.88 -15.92
N LEU A 202 1.52 17.11 -16.40
CA LEU A 202 2.65 17.60 -17.19
C LEU A 202 2.22 18.21 -18.53
N ILE A 203 1.16 17.69 -19.16
CA ILE A 203 0.60 18.23 -20.40
C ILE A 203 -0.20 19.53 -20.14
N ALA A 204 -1.00 19.55 -19.08
CA ALA A 204 -2.03 20.55 -18.86
C ALA A 204 -1.54 21.82 -18.15
N THR A 205 -0.28 21.85 -17.68
CA THR A 205 0.27 22.94 -16.87
C THR A 205 1.67 23.36 -17.33
N PRO A 206 2.08 24.63 -17.12
CA PRO A 206 3.42 25.09 -17.48
C PRO A 206 4.53 24.32 -16.74
N SER A 207 5.71 24.24 -17.36
CA SER A 207 6.91 23.67 -16.74
C SER A 207 7.21 24.30 -15.38
N GLY A 208 7.69 23.50 -14.43
CA GLY A 208 8.02 23.92 -13.06
C GLY A 208 6.83 24.13 -12.10
N THR A 209 5.59 24.21 -12.60
CA THR A 209 4.39 24.35 -11.73
C THR A 209 4.27 23.14 -10.79
N PRO A 210 3.98 23.22 -9.49
CA PRO A 210 3.78 21.99 -8.69
C PRO A 210 2.59 21.14 -9.19
N LEU A 211 2.67 19.81 -9.08
CA LEU A 211 1.52 18.92 -9.31
C LEU A 211 0.94 18.46 -7.98
N GLN A 212 -0.40 18.49 -7.86
CA GLN A 212 -1.10 18.00 -6.67
C GLN A 212 -2.02 16.86 -7.06
N ILE A 213 -1.73 15.68 -6.56
CA ILE A 213 -2.42 14.44 -6.90
C ILE A 213 -2.97 13.83 -5.63
N VAL A 214 -4.16 13.29 -5.72
CA VAL A 214 -4.75 12.51 -4.63
C VAL A 214 -5.05 11.12 -5.14
N LYS A 215 -4.74 10.12 -4.32
CA LYS A 215 -5.02 8.71 -4.53
C LYS A 215 -5.92 8.21 -3.41
N ASN A 216 -6.99 7.48 -3.75
CA ASN A 216 -7.89 6.91 -2.73
C ASN A 216 -7.27 5.74 -1.95
N LEU A 217 -6.30 5.05 -2.53
CA LEU A 217 -5.55 3.94 -1.92
C LEU A 217 -4.12 4.37 -1.56
N ARG A 218 -3.38 3.53 -0.85
CA ARG A 218 -1.94 3.70 -0.65
C ARG A 218 -1.21 3.59 -2.00
N VAL A 219 -0.25 4.48 -2.25
CA VAL A 219 0.59 4.41 -3.46
C VAL A 219 1.45 3.14 -3.41
N CYS A 220 1.53 2.39 -4.51
CA CYS A 220 2.40 1.21 -4.56
C CYS A 220 3.88 1.61 -4.59
N GLY A 221 4.78 0.73 -4.13
CA GLY A 221 6.21 1.06 -4.01
C GLY A 221 6.89 1.36 -5.35
N ASP A 222 6.45 0.68 -6.41
CA ASP A 222 6.90 0.96 -7.77
C ASP A 222 6.50 2.37 -8.24
N CYS A 223 5.23 2.76 -8.06
CA CYS A 223 4.79 4.13 -8.37
C CYS A 223 5.51 5.16 -7.49
N HIS A 224 5.72 4.88 -6.20
CA HIS A 224 6.49 5.77 -5.33
C HIS A 224 7.91 6.02 -5.89
N THR A 225 8.58 4.98 -6.38
CA THR A 225 9.90 5.09 -7.03
C THR A 225 9.83 5.88 -8.33
N VAL A 226 8.84 5.62 -9.17
CA VAL A 226 8.66 6.36 -10.43
C VAL A 226 8.38 7.83 -10.20
N ILE A 227 7.53 8.19 -9.23
CA ILE A 227 7.20 9.59 -8.93
C ILE A 227 8.43 10.34 -8.43
N LYS A 228 9.27 9.71 -7.60
CA LYS A 228 10.59 10.26 -7.24
C LYS A 228 11.40 10.59 -8.50
N LEU A 229 11.57 9.62 -9.39
CA LEU A 229 12.37 9.82 -10.61
C LEU A 229 11.78 10.88 -11.53
N ILE A 230 10.45 10.92 -11.73
CA ILE A 230 9.78 11.96 -12.51
C ILE A 230 10.04 13.34 -11.90
N SER A 231 9.98 13.49 -10.58
CA SER A 231 10.27 14.79 -9.92
C SER A 231 11.69 15.30 -10.23
N LYS A 232 12.66 14.39 -10.41
CA LYS A 232 14.04 14.72 -10.81
C LYS A 232 14.13 15.03 -12.30
N ILE A 233 13.56 14.16 -13.13
CA ILE A 233 13.62 14.21 -14.60
C ILE A 233 12.93 15.48 -15.14
N GLU A 234 11.80 15.86 -14.57
CA GLU A 234 11.02 17.04 -14.97
C GLU A 234 11.39 18.30 -14.15
N GLY A 235 12.29 18.18 -13.16
CA GLY A 235 12.69 19.30 -12.30
C GLY A 235 11.51 19.93 -11.55
N ARG A 236 10.55 19.11 -11.11
CA ARG A 236 9.21 19.54 -10.72
C ARG A 236 8.76 18.92 -9.40
N GLU A 237 8.18 19.72 -8.52
CA GLU A 237 7.59 19.20 -7.28
C GLU A 237 6.28 18.49 -7.58
N ILE A 238 6.13 17.28 -7.03
CA ILE A 238 4.91 16.48 -7.10
C ILE A 238 4.48 16.18 -5.68
N ILE A 239 3.26 16.58 -5.33
CA ILE A 239 2.65 16.33 -4.03
C ILE A 239 1.59 15.28 -4.24
N VAL A 240 1.71 14.15 -3.54
CA VAL A 240 0.72 13.07 -3.59
C VAL A 240 0.14 12.83 -2.21
N ARG A 241 -1.17 13.00 -2.07
CA ARG A 241 -1.91 12.55 -0.89
C ARG A 241 -2.49 11.17 -1.17
N ASP A 242 -2.08 10.18 -0.43
CA ASP A 242 -2.64 8.82 -0.51
C ASP A 242 -3.54 8.53 0.70
N SER A 243 -4.01 7.28 0.85
CA SER A 243 -4.85 6.89 2.00
C SER A 243 -4.14 7.01 3.36
N ASN A 244 -2.81 7.10 3.38
CA ASN A 244 -2.00 7.01 4.59
C ASN A 244 -1.38 8.36 4.98
N ARG A 245 -0.87 9.13 4.00
CA ARG A 245 -0.09 10.36 4.26
C ARG A 245 0.06 11.24 3.01
N PHE A 246 0.74 12.37 3.21
CA PHE A 246 1.28 13.20 2.15
C PHE A 246 2.71 12.79 1.82
N HIS A 247 3.00 12.72 0.53
CA HIS A 247 4.31 12.48 -0.04
C HIS A 247 4.71 13.73 -0.83
N HIS A 248 5.84 14.34 -0.49
CA HIS A 248 6.42 15.45 -1.24
C HIS A 248 7.62 14.93 -2.01
N PHE A 249 7.48 14.87 -3.34
CA PHE A 249 8.52 14.40 -4.24
C PHE A 249 9.24 15.59 -4.86
N LYS A 250 10.56 15.67 -4.63
CA LYS A 250 11.40 16.75 -5.16
C LYS A 250 12.82 16.25 -5.40
N GLY A 251 13.33 16.49 -6.60
CA GLY A 251 14.73 16.17 -6.95
C GLY A 251 15.11 14.69 -6.83
N GLY A 252 14.14 13.77 -6.92
CA GLY A 252 14.41 12.34 -6.78
C GLY A 252 14.22 11.78 -5.38
N LEU A 253 13.80 12.62 -4.42
CA LEU A 253 13.58 12.23 -3.03
C LEU A 253 12.11 12.39 -2.66
N CYS A 254 11.67 11.62 -1.65
CA CYS A 254 10.36 11.76 -1.04
C CYS A 254 10.49 12.12 0.45
N SER A 255 9.61 13.00 0.94
CA SER A 255 9.53 13.37 2.36
C SER A 255 9.27 12.20 3.31
N CYS A 256 8.79 11.05 2.82
CA CYS A 256 8.51 9.88 3.66
C CYS A 256 9.78 9.06 4.01
N GLY A 257 10.95 9.37 3.42
CA GLY A 257 12.19 8.64 3.67
C GLY A 257 12.13 7.17 3.28
N ASP A 258 11.36 6.84 2.24
CA ASP A 258 11.09 5.48 1.76
C ASP A 258 10.37 4.57 2.77
N TYR A 259 9.67 5.14 3.75
CA TYR A 259 8.72 4.41 4.60
C TYR A 259 7.32 4.31 3.97
N TRP A 260 7.26 4.14 2.63
CA TRP A 260 6.03 4.16 1.83
C TRP A 260 5.02 3.16 2.34
#